data_AF-A0A9J6GAN1-F1
#
_entry.id   AF-A0A9J6GAN1-F1
#
_cell.length_a   1.000
_cell.length_b   1.000
_cell.length_c   1.000
_cell.angle_alpha   90.00
_cell.angle_beta   90.00
_cell.angle_gamma   90.00
#
_symmetry.space_group_name_H-M   'P 1'
#
loop_
_entity.id
_entity.type
_entity.pdbx_description
1 polymer ?
#
loop_
_entity_poly.entity_id
_entity_poly.type
_entity_poly.pdbx_seq_one_letter_code
_entity_poly.pdbx_strand_id
1 'polypeptide(L)'
;MTRGGLKFPQPLVVNVVLHTDIVLDKRRSKDLASKFLALPNQKEIVVSLMSPVIDGGWKLEICDFGHSLQQVKSHILSAVANTLLNNFCKTENDKICVQKQQKAKRKLQTLTK
;
A
#
# COMPACT_ATOMS: atom_id res chain seq x y z
N MET A 1 15.36 -1.19 -17.24
CA MET A 1 16.13 -2.42 -16.98
C MET A 1 17.16 -2.13 -15.89
N THR A 2 17.15 -2.87 -14.79
CA THR A 2 17.91 -2.58 -13.57
C THR A 2 19.40 -2.91 -13.74
N ARG A 3 20.27 -2.03 -13.22
CA ARG A 3 21.74 -2.19 -13.18
C ARG A 3 22.20 -3.24 -12.15
N GLY A 4 21.62 -4.45 -12.18
CA GLY A 4 22.10 -5.64 -11.46
C GLY A 4 22.05 -5.68 -9.92
N GLY A 5 21.82 -4.57 -9.21
CA GLY A 5 21.95 -4.52 -7.74
C GLY A 5 20.72 -4.92 -6.92
N LEU A 6 19.53 -5.02 -7.54
CA LEU A 6 18.30 -5.35 -6.82
C LEU A 6 18.05 -6.86 -6.86
N LYS A 7 17.90 -7.47 -5.68
CA LYS A 7 17.47 -8.86 -5.56
C LYS A 7 16.02 -9.00 -6.04
N PHE A 8 15.74 -10.07 -6.78
CA PHE A 8 14.36 -10.41 -7.11
C PHE A 8 13.61 -10.79 -5.82
N PRO A 9 12.40 -10.24 -5.58
CA PRO A 9 11.65 -10.55 -4.38
C PRO A 9 11.22 -12.02 -4.37
N GLN A 10 11.11 -12.60 -3.18
CA GLN A 10 10.54 -13.95 -3.05
C GLN A 10 9.08 -13.96 -3.55
N PRO A 11 8.65 -14.99 -4.30
CA PRO A 11 7.29 -15.07 -4.83
C PRO A 11 6.21 -14.89 -3.77
N LEU A 12 6.48 -15.37 -2.55
CA LEU A 12 5.60 -15.18 -1.42
C LEU A 12 5.35 -13.70 -1.13
N VAL A 13 6.43 -12.91 -1.00
CA VAL A 13 6.38 -11.46 -0.73
C VAL A 13 5.56 -10.75 -1.81
N VAL A 14 5.77 -11.13 -3.07
CA VAL A 14 5.00 -10.61 -4.21
C VAL A 14 3.51 -10.92 -4.04
N ASN A 15 3.14 -12.15 -3.69
CA ASN A 15 1.75 -12.52 -3.46
C ASN A 15 1.12 -11.73 -2.32
N VAL A 16 1.84 -11.49 -1.22
CA VAL A 16 1.32 -10.65 -0.10
C VAL A 16 0.97 -9.26 -0.60
N VAL A 17 1.91 -8.65 -1.34
CA VAL A 17 1.74 -7.30 -1.85
C VAL A 17 0.53 -7.26 -2.76
N LEU A 18 0.41 -8.19 -3.71
CA LEU A 18 -0.70 -8.27 -4.64
C LEU A 18 -2.06 -8.44 -3.94
N HIS A 19 -2.17 -9.39 -3.01
CA HIS A 19 -3.43 -9.62 -2.29
C HIS A 19 -3.80 -8.42 -1.40
N THR A 20 -2.81 -7.83 -0.73
CA THR A 20 -3.05 -6.64 0.10
C THR A 20 -3.50 -5.46 -0.75
N ASP A 21 -2.92 -5.29 -1.95
CA ASP A 21 -3.31 -4.23 -2.88
C ASP A 21 -4.73 -4.43 -3.42
N ILE A 22 -5.11 -5.67 -3.78
CA ILE A 22 -6.49 -5.99 -4.18
C ILE A 22 -7.48 -5.68 -3.05
N VAL A 23 -7.17 -6.06 -1.81
CA VAL A 23 -8.02 -5.75 -0.66
C VAL A 23 -8.15 -4.25 -0.46
N LEU A 24 -7.04 -3.51 -0.57
CA LEU A 24 -7.05 -2.05 -0.49
C LEU A 24 -7.87 -1.42 -1.61
N ASP A 25 -7.74 -1.87 -2.85
CA ASP A 25 -8.52 -1.39 -3.99
C ASP A 25 -10.01 -1.61 -3.80
N LYS A 26 -10.40 -2.77 -3.23
CA LYS A 26 -11.81 -3.00 -2.88
C LYS A 26 -12.29 -2.05 -1.79
N ARG A 27 -11.45 -1.74 -0.78
CA ARG A 27 -11.80 -0.78 0.28
C ARG A 27 -11.84 0.66 -0.22
N ARG A 28 -11.10 0.98 -1.28
CA ARG A 28 -11.09 2.27 -1.98
C ARG A 28 -12.24 2.40 -3.00
N SER A 29 -13.07 1.38 -3.19
CA SER A 29 -14.24 1.50 -4.06
C SER A 29 -15.18 2.60 -3.56
N LYS A 30 -15.92 3.25 -4.47
CA LYS A 30 -16.78 4.41 -4.13
C LYS A 30 -17.72 4.16 -2.95
N ASP A 31 -18.19 2.92 -2.80
CA ASP A 31 -19.15 2.52 -1.75
C ASP A 31 -18.52 2.37 -0.36
N LEU A 32 -17.22 2.10 -0.29
CA LEU A 32 -16.50 1.79 0.95
C LEU A 32 -15.42 2.80 1.32
N ALA A 33 -14.98 3.63 0.37
CA ALA A 33 -13.86 4.55 0.54
C ALA A 33 -14.06 5.53 1.71
N SER A 34 -15.23 6.17 1.81
CA SER A 34 -15.51 7.14 2.87
C SER A 34 -15.44 6.51 4.27
N LYS A 35 -16.02 5.32 4.42
CA LYS A 35 -15.97 4.54 5.66
C LYS A 35 -14.55 4.11 5.98
N PHE A 36 -13.79 3.67 4.99
CA PHE A 36 -12.41 3.24 5.17
C PHE A 36 -11.49 4.39 5.60
N LEU A 37 -11.62 5.55 4.95
CA LEU A 37 -10.80 6.72 5.25
C LEU A 37 -11.15 7.36 6.60
N ALA A 38 -12.38 7.20 7.08
CA ALA A 38 -12.80 7.70 8.39
C ALA A 38 -12.25 6.89 9.58
N LEU A 39 -11.61 5.73 9.34
CA LEU A 39 -11.10 4.87 10.40
C LEU A 39 -9.82 5.47 11.01
N PRO A 40 -9.60 5.39 12.33
CA PRO A 40 -8.44 6.00 12.98
C PRO A 40 -7.12 5.25 12.71
N ASN A 41 -7.19 3.95 12.41
CA ASN A 41 -6.01 3.11 12.19
C ASN A 41 -6.20 2.17 10.98
N GLN A 42 -6.15 2.75 9.77
CA GLN A 42 -6.34 1.98 8.53
C GLN A 42 -5.29 0.88 8.37
N LYS A 43 -4.07 1.08 8.87
CA LYS A 43 -3.00 0.08 8.84
C LYS A 43 -3.41 -1.19 9.58
N GLU A 44 -3.84 -1.06 10.82
CA GLU A 44 -4.23 -2.20 11.65
C GLU A 44 -5.40 -2.97 11.05
N ILE A 45 -6.32 -2.28 10.38
CA ILE A 45 -7.44 -2.90 9.68
C ILE A 45 -6.96 -3.70 8.46
N VAL A 46 -6.04 -3.14 7.68
CA VAL A 46 -5.45 -3.84 6.53
C VAL A 46 -4.67 -5.07 7.01
N VAL A 47 -3.90 -4.94 8.08
CA VAL A 47 -3.17 -6.05 8.70
C VAL A 47 -4.16 -7.12 9.17
N SER A 48 -5.17 -6.75 9.95
CA SER A 48 -6.18 -7.68 10.48
C SER A 48 -6.94 -8.44 9.39
N LEU A 49 -7.30 -7.77 8.30
CA LEU A 49 -7.97 -8.40 7.15
C LEU A 49 -7.05 -9.39 6.42
N MET A 50 -5.76 -9.10 6.35
CA MET A 50 -4.81 -9.91 5.61
C MET A 50 -4.22 -11.06 6.43
N SER A 51 -4.13 -10.95 7.77
CA SER A 51 -3.55 -12.00 8.61
C SER A 51 -4.12 -13.41 8.33
N PRO A 52 -5.44 -13.62 8.20
CA PRO A 52 -5.98 -14.96 7.88
C PRO A 52 -5.57 -15.47 6.49
N VAL A 53 -5.48 -14.57 5.50
CA VAL A 53 -5.06 -14.89 4.12
C VAL A 53 -3.60 -15.35 4.10
N ILE A 54 -2.79 -14.78 4.99
CA ILE A 54 -1.38 -15.07 5.19
C ILE A 54 -1.17 -16.37 5.98
N ASP A 55 -2.06 -16.69 6.90
CA ASP A 55 -1.94 -17.89 7.72
C ASP A 55 -2.36 -19.17 6.99
N GLY A 56 -3.31 -19.09 6.06
CA GLY A 56 -3.77 -20.25 5.30
C GLY A 56 -2.84 -20.79 4.21
N GLY A 57 -1.81 -20.04 3.78
CA GLY A 57 -1.06 -20.37 2.55
C GLY A 57 0.48 -20.33 2.63
N TRP A 58 1.06 -20.00 3.79
CA TRP A 58 2.48 -19.64 3.85
C TRP A 58 3.31 -20.69 4.57
N LYS A 59 4.18 -21.37 3.83
CA LYS A 59 5.31 -22.14 4.37
C LYS A 59 6.57 -21.32 4.15
N LEU A 60 7.04 -20.63 5.18
CA LEU A 60 8.38 -20.03 5.18
C LEU A 60 9.31 -20.97 5.94
N GLU A 61 10.54 -21.08 5.45
CA GLU A 61 11.61 -21.72 6.21
C GLU A 61 11.95 -20.88 7.45
N ILE A 62 12.34 -21.55 8.52
CA ILE A 62 12.70 -20.92 9.79
C ILE A 62 13.95 -20.07 9.56
N CYS A 63 13.94 -18.85 10.08
CA CYS A 63 15.07 -17.94 9.96
C CYS A 63 16.25 -18.44 10.79
N ASP A 64 17.45 -18.46 10.20
CA ASP A 64 18.71 -18.83 10.87
C ASP A 64 19.00 -18.00 12.13
N PHE A 65 18.41 -16.80 12.23
CA PHE A 65 18.55 -15.88 13.36
C PHE A 65 17.51 -16.09 14.48
N GLY A 66 16.72 -17.17 14.43
CA GLY A 66 15.77 -17.53 15.48
C GLY A 66 14.44 -16.77 15.46
N HIS A 67 14.14 -16.01 14.40
CA HIS A 67 12.83 -15.38 14.26
C HIS A 67 11.75 -16.42 14.01
N SER A 68 10.62 -16.28 14.70
CA SER A 68 9.46 -17.12 14.45
C SER A 68 8.81 -16.76 13.12
N LEU A 69 8.20 -17.75 12.48
CA LEU A 69 7.42 -17.55 11.25
C LEU A 69 6.38 -16.44 11.41
N GLN A 70 5.70 -16.39 12.56
CA GLN A 70 4.67 -15.40 12.87
C GLN A 70 5.24 -13.98 12.95
N GLN A 71 6.44 -13.81 13.54
CA GLN A 71 7.12 -12.51 13.57
C GLN A 71 7.44 -12.04 12.15
N VAL A 72 8.01 -12.91 11.32
CA VAL A 72 8.36 -12.56 9.93
C VAL A 72 7.11 -12.18 9.13
N LYS A 73 6.03 -12.96 9.24
CA LYS A 73 4.73 -12.66 8.62
C LYS A 73 4.20 -11.29 9.02
N SER A 74 4.18 -11.02 10.32
CA SER A 74 3.71 -9.74 10.88
C SER A 74 4.53 -8.56 10.35
N HIS A 75 5.86 -8.70 10.31
CA HIS A 75 6.73 -7.66 9.77
C HIS A 75 6.50 -7.40 8.28
N ILE A 76 6.41 -8.45 7.47
CA ILE A 76 6.12 -8.34 6.04
C ILE A 76 4.78 -7.61 5.85
N LEU A 77 3.71 -8.07 6.49
CA LEU A 77 2.39 -7.50 6.31
C LEU A 77 2.32 -6.04 6.80
N SER A 78 2.92 -5.74 7.94
CA SER A 78 3.04 -4.37 8.46
C SER A 78 3.76 -3.44 7.48
N ALA A 79 4.86 -3.90 6.87
CA ALA A 79 5.62 -3.13 5.88
C ALA A 79 4.82 -2.93 4.58
N VAL A 80 4.15 -3.97 4.10
CA VAL A 80 3.29 -3.91 2.91
C VAL A 80 2.15 -2.93 3.12
N ALA A 81 1.41 -3.03 4.22
CA ALA A 81 0.30 -2.14 4.55
C ALA A 81 0.75 -0.67 4.60
N ASN A 82 1.85 -0.39 5.31
CA ASN A 82 2.42 0.95 5.37
C ASN A 82 2.81 1.49 4.00
N THR A 83 3.48 0.66 3.19
CA THR A 83 3.95 1.07 1.86
C THR A 83 2.77 1.39 0.93
N LEU A 84 1.77 0.52 0.86
CA LEU A 84 0.61 0.71 -0.01
C LEU A 84 -0.27 1.87 0.44
N LEU A 85 -0.47 2.06 1.74
CA LEU A 85 -1.20 3.22 2.28
C LEU A 85 -0.47 4.53 2.01
N ASN A 86 0.86 4.57 2.22
CA ASN A 86 1.67 5.75 1.94
C ASN A 86 1.65 6.10 0.44
N ASN A 87 1.81 5.10 -0.43
CA ASN A 87 1.75 5.29 -1.88
C ASN A 87 0.38 5.81 -2.33
N PHE A 88 -0.70 5.32 -1.71
CA PHE A 88 -2.04 5.83 -1.95
C PHE A 88 -2.19 7.29 -1.55
N CYS A 89 -1.79 7.66 -0.33
CA CYS A 89 -1.86 9.05 0.12
C CYS A 89 -1.05 9.98 -0.79
N LYS A 90 0.15 9.56 -1.20
CA LYS A 90 0.97 10.31 -2.16
C LYS A 90 0.26 10.48 -3.51
N THR A 91 -0.28 9.40 -4.06
CA THR A 91 -1.00 9.41 -5.34
C THR A 91 -2.19 10.36 -5.31
N GLU A 92 -2.99 10.36 -4.23
CA GLU A 92 -4.12 11.28 -4.08
C GLU A 92 -3.65 12.73 -3.91
N ASN A 93 -2.60 12.96 -3.13
CA ASN A 93 -2.02 14.29 -2.96
C ASN A 93 -1.43 14.85 -4.28
N ASP A 94 -0.80 14.00 -5.08
CA ASP A 94 -0.25 14.37 -6.39
C ASP A 94 -1.37 14.80 -7.34
N LYS A 95 -2.50 14.09 -7.36
CA LYS A 95 -3.69 14.49 -8.14
C LYS A 95 -4.18 15.88 -7.73
N ILE A 96 -4.26 16.16 -6.43
CA ILE A 96 -4.68 17.47 -5.90
C ILE A 96 -3.67 18.56 -6.31
N CYS A 97 -2.37 18.27 -6.21
CA CYS A 97 -1.31 19.21 -6.57
C CYS A 97 -1.38 19.57 -8.07
N VAL A 98 -1.49 18.58 -8.95
CA VAL A 98 -1.62 18.78 -10.40
C VAL A 98 -2.85 19.61 -10.73
N GLN A 99 -4.01 19.33 -10.11
CA GLN A 99 -5.22 20.12 -10.31
C GLN A 99 -5.05 21.59 -9.85
N LYS A 100 -4.39 21.83 -8.72
CA LYS A 100 -4.09 23.19 -8.24
C LYS A 100 -3.19 23.93 -9.22
N GLN A 101 -2.14 23.29 -9.72
CA GLN A 101 -1.23 23.88 -10.71
C GLN A 101 -1.95 24.23 -12.02
N GLN A 102 -2.81 23.35 -12.51
CA GLN A 102 -3.63 23.62 -13.71
C GLN A 102 -4.57 24.81 -13.50
N LYS A 103 -5.24 24.90 -12.34
CA LYS A 103 -6.08 26.05 -11.99
C LYS A 103 -5.28 27.35 -11.89
N ALA A 104 -4.09 27.32 -11.29
CA ALA A 104 -3.20 28.48 -11.19
C ALA A 104 -2.73 28.97 -12.56
N LYS A 105 -2.32 28.05 -13.46
CA LYS A 105 -1.97 28.37 -14.85
C LYS A 105 -3.13 29.05 -15.58
N ARG A 106 -4.35 28.53 -15.44
CA ARG A 106 -5.56 29.13 -16.03
C ARG A 106 -5.83 30.55 -15.52
N LYS A 107 -5.69 30.79 -14.20
CA LYS A 107 -5.87 32.13 -13.60
C LYS A 107 -4.84 33.14 -14.13
N LEU A 108 -3.57 32.71 -14.27
CA LEU A 108 -2.52 33.57 -14.81
C LEU A 108 -2.84 34.02 -16.24
N GLN A 109 -3.28 33.08 -17.09
CA GLN A 109 -3.64 33.36 -18.49
C GLN A 109 -4.82 34.33 -18.63
N THR A 110 -5.75 34.34 -17.67
CA THR A 110 -6.90 35.26 -17.67
C THR A 110 -6.59 36.66 -17.15
N LEU A 111 -5.45 36.88 -16.49
CA LEU A 111 -5.03 38.19 -15.94
C LEU A 111 -4.06 38.94 -16.85
N THR A 112 -3.47 38.26 -17.84
CA THR A 112 -2.59 38.84 -18.86
C THR A 112 -3.32 39.25 -20.16
N LYS A 113 -4.65 39.34 -20.12
CA LYS A 113 -5.50 39.91 -21.18
C LYS A 113 -6.09 41.21 -20.68
#